data_AF-A0A7Y8LAD7-F1
#
_entry.id   AF-A0A7Y8LAD7-F1
#
_cell.length_a   1.000
_cell.length_b   1.000
_cell.length_c   1.000
_cell.angle_alpha   90.00
_cell.angle_beta   90.00
_cell.angle_gamma   90.00
#
_symmetry.space_group_name_H-M   'P 1'
#
loop_
_entity.id
_entity.type
_entity.pdbx_description
1 polymer ?
#
loop_
_entity_poly.entity_id
_entity_poly.type
_entity_poly.pdbx_seq_one_letter_code
_entity_poly.pdbx_strand_id
1 'polypeptide(L)'
;MIIYSSNMQNFLEIYNKIELKYKVLAIDLYQQRVESNDNIINLTSNMNTLLKIVQRFNIYDIPSAFIIEKQNNFLYKQDSSIEILKI
;
A
#
# COMPACT_ATOMS: atom_id res chain seq x y z
N MET A 1 4.75 -0.60 -1.61
CA MET A 1 3.53 -0.37 -0.81
C MET A 1 2.36 -0.27 -1.77
N ILE A 2 1.23 -0.89 -1.43
CA ILE A 2 -0.03 -0.83 -2.17
C ILE A 2 -1.08 -0.26 -1.22
N ILE A 3 -1.82 0.73 -1.69
CA ILE A 3 -2.94 1.32 -0.98
C ILE A 3 -4.17 1.14 -1.86
N TYR A 4 -5.22 0.53 -1.30
CA TYR A 4 -6.42 0.15 -2.05
C TYR A 4 -7.65 0.13 -1.14
N SER A 5 -8.83 -0.04 -1.74
CA SER A 5 -10.08 -0.27 -1.02
C SER A 5 -10.61 -1.66 -1.35
N SER A 6 -10.75 -2.51 -0.35
CA SER A 6 -11.39 -3.82 -0.51
C SER A 6 -12.86 -3.72 -0.98
N ASN A 7 -13.52 -2.59 -0.74
CA ASN A 7 -14.89 -2.34 -1.17
C ASN A 7 -14.99 -1.98 -2.65
N MET A 8 -13.89 -1.54 -3.26
CA MET A 8 -13.86 -1.14 -4.67
C MET A 8 -13.16 -2.19 -5.53
N GLN A 9 -12.12 -2.85 -5.00
CA GLN A 9 -11.17 -3.62 -5.80
C GLN A 9 -10.69 -4.88 -5.07
N ASN A 10 -10.43 -5.96 -5.82
CA ASN A 10 -9.82 -7.16 -5.28
C ASN A 10 -8.29 -7.00 -5.18
N PHE A 11 -7.73 -7.23 -3.99
CA PHE A 11 -6.29 -7.12 -3.76
C PHE A 11 -5.45 -8.03 -4.66
N LEU A 12 -5.90 -9.26 -4.94
CA LEU A 12 -5.15 -10.21 -5.76
C LEU A 12 -5.05 -9.74 -7.22
N GLU A 13 -6.09 -9.11 -7.75
CA GLU A 13 -6.07 -8.52 -9.10
C GLU A 13 -5.06 -7.38 -9.19
N ILE A 14 -4.99 -6.55 -8.14
CA ILE A 14 -3.99 -5.48 -8.01
C ILE A 14 -2.58 -6.07 -7.92
N TYR A 15 -2.39 -7.05 -7.04
CA TYR A 15 -1.11 -7.68 -6.76
C TYR A 15 -0.50 -8.32 -8.00
N ASN A 16 -1.32 -9.00 -8.81
CA ASN A 16 -0.86 -9.68 -10.03
C ASN A 16 -0.44 -8.71 -11.15
N LYS A 17 -0.82 -7.42 -11.08
CA LYS A 17 -0.45 -6.39 -12.06
C LYS A 17 0.91 -5.72 -11.77
N ILE A 18 1.53 -5.99 -10.62
CA ILE A 18 2.74 -5.30 -10.19
C ILE A 18 3.95 -6.25 -10.30
N GLU A 19 5.07 -5.72 -10.78
CA GLU A 19 6.33 -6.47 -10.82
C GLU A 19 6.91 -6.61 -9.39
N LEU A 20 6.93 -7.84 -8.87
CA LEU A 20 7.34 -8.14 -7.50
C LEU A 20 8.86 -8.19 -7.35
N LYS A 21 9.49 -7.02 -7.24
CA LYS A 21 10.93 -6.90 -6.88
C LYS A 21 11.16 -6.87 -5.37
N TYR A 22 10.14 -6.49 -4.59
CA TYR A 22 10.22 -6.25 -3.15
C TYR A 22 8.99 -6.82 -2.43
N LYS A 23 9.10 -6.99 -1.11
CA LYS A 23 7.92 -7.31 -0.28
C LYS A 23 6.88 -6.19 -0.39
N VAL A 24 5.63 -6.59 -0.48
CA VAL A 24 4.47 -5.72 -0.61
C VAL A 24 3.93 -5.40 0.76
N LEU A 25 4.04 -4.15 1.18
CA LEU A 25 3.24 -3.60 2.27
C LEU A 25 1.87 -3.23 1.72
N ALA A 26 0.82 -3.93 2.11
CA ALA A 26 -0.56 -3.71 1.69
C ALA A 26 -1.34 -2.96 2.77
N ILE A 27 -2.05 -1.89 2.40
CA ILE A 27 -2.91 -1.12 3.28
C ILE A 27 -4.29 -1.03 2.63
N ASP A 28 -5.27 -1.66 3.26
CA ASP A 28 -6.68 -1.49 2.91
C ASP A 28 -7.28 -0.31 3.67
N LEU A 29 -7.86 0.64 2.95
CA LEU A 29 -8.53 1.79 3.55
C LEU A 29 -9.73 1.39 4.43
N TYR A 30 -10.36 0.25 4.15
CA TYR A 30 -11.49 -0.28 4.92
C TYR A 30 -11.07 -1.27 6.01
N GLN A 31 -9.75 -1.48 6.18
CA GLN A 31 -9.17 -2.36 7.19
C GLN A 31 -9.67 -3.81 7.14
N GLN A 32 -10.15 -4.28 5.99
CA GLN A 32 -10.38 -5.70 5.79
C GLN A 32 -9.01 -6.40 5.75
N ARG A 33 -8.92 -7.53 6.43
CA ARG A 33 -7.67 -8.28 6.50
C ARG A 33 -7.50 -9.12 5.24
N VAL A 34 -6.50 -8.79 4.43
CA VAL A 34 -5.86 -9.75 3.54
C VAL A 34 -4.90 -10.61 4.35
N GLU A 35 -4.82 -11.90 4.02
CA GLU A 35 -3.87 -12.81 4.65
C GLU A 35 -2.43 -12.38 4.30
N SER A 36 -1.64 -12.12 5.34
CA SER A 36 -0.20 -11.90 5.17
C SER A 36 0.50 -13.20 4.78
N ASN A 37 1.51 -13.10 3.93
CA ASN A 37 2.40 -14.19 3.57
C ASN A 37 3.85 -13.68 3.46
N ASP A 38 4.78 -14.53 2.99
CA ASP A 38 6.20 -14.16 2.92
C ASP A 38 6.49 -12.90 2.07
N ASN A 39 5.61 -12.62 1.10
CA ASN A 39 5.73 -11.52 0.16
C ASN A 39 4.78 -10.36 0.46
N ILE A 40 3.71 -10.59 1.23
CA ILE A 40 2.67 -9.60 1.54
C ILE A 40 2.62 -9.37 3.05
N ILE A 41 2.93 -8.15 3.44
CA ILE A 41 2.73 -7.64 4.79
C ILE A 41 1.43 -6.83 4.76
N ASN A 42 0.36 -7.38 5.30
CA ASN A 42 -0.87 -6.61 5.49
C ASN A 42 -0.74 -5.71 6.73
N LEU A 43 -1.04 -4.43 6.58
CA LEU A 43 -1.00 -3.44 7.65
C LEU A 43 -2.39 -2.84 7.86
N THR A 44 -2.96 -3.13 9.04
CA THR A 44 -4.17 -2.48 9.54
C THR A 44 -3.80 -1.38 10.52
N SER A 45 -4.52 -0.26 10.48
CA SER A 45 -4.32 0.82 11.44
C SER A 45 -5.59 1.62 11.66
N ASN A 46 -5.64 2.36 12.77
CA ASN A 46 -6.74 3.28 13.02
C ASN A 46 -6.80 4.38 11.94
N MET A 47 -7.97 5.02 11.82
CA MET A 47 -8.23 6.01 10.78
C MET A 47 -7.28 7.21 10.84
N ASN A 48 -6.87 7.66 12.03
CA ASN A 48 -5.95 8.79 12.16
C ASN A 48 -4.56 8.47 11.60
N THR A 49 -4.06 7.26 11.82
CA THR A 49 -2.79 6.80 11.24
C THR A 49 -2.92 6.63 9.72
N LEU A 50 -4.03 6.07 9.26
CA LEU A 50 -4.30 5.90 7.84
C LEU A 50 -4.32 7.25 7.11
N LEU A 51 -5.02 8.25 7.66
CA LEU A 51 -5.04 9.62 7.14
C LEU A 51 -3.64 10.23 7.08
N LYS A 52 -2.81 10.04 8.12
CA LYS A 52 -1.41 10.49 8.11
C LYS A 52 -0.58 9.82 7.03
N ILE A 53 -0.80 8.53 6.76
CA ILE A 53 -0.12 7.79 5.67
C ILE A 53 -0.55 8.38 4.32
N VAL A 54 -1.86 8.52 4.09
CA VAL A 54 -2.42 9.08 2.85
C VAL A 54 -1.86 10.48 2.57
N GLN A 55 -1.82 11.34 3.59
CA GLN A 55 -1.26 12.69 3.48
C GLN A 55 0.25 12.70 3.30
N ARG A 56 0.99 11.90 4.08
CA ARG A 56 2.47 11.87 4.03
C ARG A 56 2.99 11.48 2.65
N PHE A 57 2.29 10.58 1.98
CA PHE A 57 2.67 10.09 0.65
C PHE A 57 1.84 10.72 -0.47
N ASN A 58 1.02 11.75 -0.19
CA ASN A 58 0.20 12.44 -1.18
C ASN A 58 -0.61 11.50 -2.09
N ILE A 59 -1.30 10.52 -1.50
CA ILE A 59 -2.16 9.59 -2.25
C ILE A 59 -3.50 10.26 -2.51
N TYR A 60 -3.78 10.57 -3.77
CA TYR A 60 -5.05 11.16 -4.21
C TYR A 60 -6.00 10.15 -4.85
N ASP A 61 -5.44 9.07 -5.40
CA ASP A 61 -6.17 8.04 -6.14
C ASP A 61 -5.84 6.63 -5.62
N ILE A 62 -6.79 5.73 -5.74
CA ILE A 62 -6.66 4.31 -5.40
C ILE A 62 -7.22 3.42 -6.53
N PRO A 63 -6.65 2.22 -6.74
CA PRO A 63 -5.50 1.68 -6.05
C PRO A 63 -4.20 2.35 -6.51
N SER A 64 -3.29 2.55 -5.57
CA SER A 64 -1.98 3.13 -5.84
C SER A 64 -0.85 2.25 -5.34
N ALA A 65 0.25 2.21 -6.08
CA ALA A 65 1.47 1.51 -5.71
C ALA A 65 2.70 2.39 -5.85
N PHE A 66 3.63 2.22 -4.92
CA PHE A 66 4.93 2.91 -4.94
C PHE A 66 5.94 2.23 -4.03
N ILE A 67 7.21 2.47 -4.28
CA ILE A 67 8.33 1.96 -3.49
C ILE A 67 8.55 2.88 -2.29
N ILE A 68 8.74 2.26 -1.13
CA ILE A 68 9.23 2.94 0.07
C ILE A 68 10.57 2.31 0.46
N GLU A 69 11.50 3.15 0.89
CA GLU A 69 12.83 2.74 1.33
C GLU A 69 13.00 3.11 2.80
N LYS A 70 13.63 2.20 3.56
CA LYS A 70 14.02 2.47 4.95
C LYS A 70 15.25 3.40 4.94
N GLN A 71 15.09 4.60 5.48
CA GLN A 71 16.17 5.58 5.60
C GLN A 71 17.01 5.37 6.87
N ASN A 72 16.34 5.03 7.97
CA ASN A 72 16.98 4.73 9.26
C ASN A 72 16.05 3.83 10.09
N ASN A 73 16.36 3.60 11.38
CA ASN A 73 15.61 2.67 12.21
C ASN A 73 14.11 2.94 12.33
N PHE A 74 13.65 4.18 12.14
CA PHE A 74 12.26 4.57 12.35
C PHE A 74 11.61 5.29 11.16
N LEU A 75 12.38 5.63 10.12
CA LEU A 75 11.93 6.47 9.03
C LEU A 75 11.91 5.70 7.71
N TYR A 76 10.75 5.74 7.06
CA TYR A 76 10.57 5.33 5.66
C TYR A 76 10.27 6.56 4.81
N LYS A 77 10.90 6.63 3.63
CA LYS A 77 10.59 7.63 2.59
C LYS A 77 10.01 6.95 1.36
N GLN A 78 9.31 7.71 0.54
CA GLN A 78 8.96 7.30 -0.81
C GLN A 78 10.20 7.35 -1.70
N ASP A 79 10.38 6.32 -2.52
CA ASP A 79 11.54 6.13 -3.39
C ASP A 79 11.16 6.07 -4.88
N SER A 80 9.86 5.93 -5.19
CA SER A 80 9.35 6.00 -6.57
C SER A 80 8.18 6.96 -6.70
N SER A 81 7.86 7.38 -7.92
CA SER A 81 6.56 7.98 -8.22
C SER A 81 5.41 7.05 -7.84
N ILE A 82 4.25 7.64 -7.56
CA ILE A 82 3.01 6.91 -7.33
C ILE A 82 2.48 6.43 -8.67
N GLU A 83 2.25 5.14 -8.78
CA GLU A 83 1.57 4.52 -9.90
C GLU A 83 0.10 4.30 -9.54
N ILE A 84 -0.82 4.82 -10.36
CA ILE A 84 -2.26 4.55 -10.24
C ILE A 84 -2.56 3.30 -11.05
N LEU A 85 -3.04 2.27 -10.38
CA LEU A 85 -3.27 0.97 -10.98
C LEU A 85 -4.66 0.93 -11.62
N LYS A 86 -4.69 0.94 -12.95
CA LYS A 86 -5.95 0.79 -13.71
C LYS A 86 -6.43 -0.65 -13.60
N ILE A 87 -7.60 -0.84 -13.00
CA ILE A 87 -8.25 -2.15 -12.88
C ILE A 87 -9.17 -2.40 -14.04
#